data_AF-A0A1D3JKP2-F1
#
_entry.id   AF-A0A1D3JKP2-F1
#
_cell.length_a   1.000
_cell.length_b   1.000
_cell.length_c   1.000
_cell.angle_alpha   90.00
_cell.angle_beta   90.00
_cell.angle_gamma   90.00
#
_symmetry.space_group_name_H-M   'P 1'
#
loop_
_entity.id
_entity.type
_entity.pdbx_description
1 polymer ?
#
loop_
_entity_poly.entity_id
_entity_poly.type
_entity_poly.pdbx_seq_one_letter_code
_entity_poly.pdbx_strand_id
1 'polypeptide(L)'
;MLIIFPAVIWSTRYRADTKLGYFFYINDERLYPKNSNSTKDSSSWLYSKYLNYKNNLMQKNNKWKNGTKFYLNDDVTVEEAKKIIYQNEQGIPKNIRLGCKGRMMDDKDNLALAVRAFCKRDPKVFIWEDEHAEFV
;
A
#
# COMPACT_ATOMS: atom_id res chain seq x y z
N MET A 1 -9.85 26.55 -18.11
CA MET A 1 -8.96 25.63 -18.87
C MET A 1 -7.47 25.85 -18.62
N LEU A 2 -6.98 27.09 -18.45
CA LEU A 2 -5.54 27.40 -18.46
C LEU A 2 -4.75 26.99 -17.21
N ILE A 3 -5.40 26.79 -16.05
CA ILE A 3 -4.69 26.50 -14.79
C ILE A 3 -4.95 25.06 -14.34
N ILE A 4 -6.22 24.66 -14.29
CA ILE A 4 -6.62 23.36 -13.73
C ILE A 4 -6.09 22.19 -14.57
N PHE A 5 -6.28 22.20 -15.89
CA PHE A 5 -5.84 21.09 -16.73
C PHE A 5 -4.31 20.93 -16.74
N PRO A 6 -3.51 22.00 -16.95
CA PRO A 6 -2.06 21.89 -16.86
C PRO A 6 -1.58 21.43 -15.48
N ALA A 7 -2.19 21.90 -14.39
CA ALA A 7 -1.83 21.47 -13.04
C ALA A 7 -2.10 19.97 -12.79
N VAL A 8 -3.23 19.45 -13.29
CA VAL A 8 -3.57 18.01 -13.19
C VAL A 8 -2.61 17.17 -14.03
N ILE A 9 -2.31 17.58 -15.27
CA ILE A 9 -1.36 16.86 -16.14
C ILE A 9 0.04 16.85 -15.51
N TRP A 10 0.50 18.00 -15.02
CA TRP A 10 1.80 18.13 -14.38
C TRP A 10 1.91 17.26 -13.12
N SER A 11 0.92 17.33 -12.22
CA SER A 11 0.95 16.54 -10.98
C SER A 11 0.87 15.02 -11.24
N THR A 12 0.06 14.59 -12.21
CA THR A 12 -0.05 13.17 -12.57
C THR A 12 1.23 12.64 -13.23
N ARG A 13 1.82 13.42 -14.16
CA ARG A 13 3.08 13.07 -14.81
C ARG A 13 4.24 13.05 -13.81
N TYR A 14 4.38 14.10 -13.01
CA TYR A 14 5.41 14.22 -11.98
C TYR A 14 5.38 13.01 -11.04
N ARG A 15 4.19 12.62 -10.55
CA ARG A 15 4.08 11.43 -9.69
C ARG A 15 4.44 10.14 -10.43
N ALA A 16 4.02 9.98 -11.68
CA ALA A 16 4.29 8.78 -12.46
C ALA A 16 5.78 8.59 -12.76
N ASP A 17 6.53 9.69 -12.90
CA ASP A 17 7.97 9.65 -13.19
C ASP A 17 8.85 9.58 -11.94
N THR A 18 8.43 10.22 -10.84
CA THR A 18 9.26 10.35 -9.62
C THR A 18 9.01 9.26 -8.59
N LYS A 19 7.85 8.61 -8.60
CA LYS A 19 7.49 7.60 -7.59
C LYS A 19 7.34 6.22 -8.19
N LEU A 20 7.71 5.20 -7.42
CA LEU A 20 7.52 3.81 -7.79
C LEU A 20 6.07 3.37 -7.56
N GLY A 21 5.47 2.78 -8.59
CA GLY A 21 4.11 2.27 -8.57
C GLY A 21 4.06 0.76 -8.35
N TYR A 22 3.29 0.33 -7.36
CA TYR A 22 3.09 -1.08 -6.98
C TYR A 22 1.62 -1.47 -7.13
N PHE A 23 1.36 -2.70 -7.54
CA PHE A 23 0.01 -3.26 -7.61
C PHE A 23 -0.21 -4.21 -6.45
N PHE A 24 -1.16 -3.89 -5.58
CA PHE A 24 -1.46 -4.71 -4.41
C PHE A 24 -2.64 -5.64 -4.64
N TYR A 25 -2.47 -6.87 -4.19
CA TYR A 25 -3.45 -7.95 -4.23
C TYR A 25 -3.55 -8.53 -2.82
N ILE A 26 -4.77 -8.76 -2.34
CA ILE A 26 -5.02 -9.46 -1.09
C ILE A 26 -5.64 -10.80 -1.45
N ASN A 27 -5.10 -11.88 -0.89
CA ASN A 27 -5.51 -13.25 -1.20
C ASN A 27 -6.96 -13.51 -0.78
N ASP A 28 -7.27 -13.22 0.49
CA ASP A 28 -8.57 -13.53 1.09
C ASP A 28 -9.39 -12.27 1.34
N GLU A 29 -10.70 -12.34 1.04
CA GLU A 29 -11.62 -11.22 1.28
C GLU A 29 -11.73 -10.86 2.78
N ARG A 30 -11.45 -11.82 3.67
CA ARG A 30 -11.42 -11.61 5.13
C ARG A 30 -10.33 -10.63 5.57
N LEU A 31 -9.23 -10.59 4.81
CA LEU A 31 -8.09 -9.72 5.05
C LEU A 31 -8.26 -8.33 4.41
N TYR A 32 -9.41 -8.04 3.79
CA TYR A 32 -9.63 -6.71 3.23
C TYR A 32 -9.71 -5.66 4.33
N PRO A 33 -9.15 -4.45 4.11
CA PRO A 33 -9.25 -3.37 5.07
C PRO A 33 -10.71 -3.02 5.30
N LYS A 34 -11.15 -3.08 6.55
CA LYS A 34 -12.49 -2.63 6.95
C LYS A 34 -12.47 -1.12 7.08
N ASN A 35 -13.37 -0.43 6.38
CA ASN A 35 -13.63 0.99 6.63
C ASN A 35 -14.35 1.12 7.98
N SER A 36 -13.60 1.08 9.08
CA SER A 36 -14.07 1.66 10.34
C SER A 36 -13.93 3.17 10.21
N ASN A 37 -15.01 3.92 10.41
CA ASN A 37 -14.98 5.39 10.47
C ASN A 37 -13.80 5.83 11.36
N SER A 38 -12.79 6.43 10.74
CA SER A 38 -11.56 6.81 11.42
C SER A 38 -11.87 7.86 12.49
N THR A 39 -11.79 7.48 13.76
CA THR A 39 -11.42 8.43 14.83
C THR A 39 -10.03 8.93 14.47
N LYS A 40 -9.91 10.25 14.24
CA LYS A 40 -8.69 10.90 13.78
C LYS A 40 -7.64 10.87 14.91
N ASP A 41 -6.84 9.81 14.98
CA ASP A 41 -5.64 9.85 15.81
C ASP A 41 -4.52 10.62 15.09
N SER A 42 -4.05 11.64 15.80
CA SER A 42 -3.28 12.79 15.33
C SER A 42 -1.75 12.60 15.39
N SER A 43 -1.23 11.38 15.43
CA SER A 43 0.13 11.12 15.90
C SER A 43 1.21 10.88 14.83
N SER A 44 0.96 11.06 13.53
CA SER A 44 2.03 10.94 12.53
C SER A 44 1.87 11.89 11.33
N TRP A 45 2.63 12.99 11.36
CA TRP A 45 2.66 14.00 10.29
C TRP A 45 3.06 13.40 8.93
N LEU A 46 3.93 12.39 8.91
CA LEU A 46 4.32 11.65 7.70
C LEU A 46 3.17 10.83 7.11
N TYR A 47 2.30 10.28 7.96
CA TYR A 47 1.10 9.52 7.57
C TYR A 47 0.03 10.39 6.89
N SER A 48 -0.13 11.62 7.35
CA SER A 48 -1.18 12.54 6.91
C SER A 48 -1.09 12.86 5.40
N LYS A 49 0.13 12.90 4.86
CA LYS A 49 0.39 13.24 3.45
C LYS A 49 -0.03 12.13 2.48
N TYR A 50 0.05 10.86 2.92
CA TYR A 50 -0.36 9.70 2.12
C TYR A 50 -1.86 9.40 2.23
N LEU A 51 -2.43 9.57 3.43
CA LEU A 51 -3.86 9.33 3.67
C LEU A 51 -4.77 10.27 2.87
N ASN A 52 -4.40 11.55 2.72
CA ASN A 52 -5.23 12.52 2.02
C ASN A 52 -5.41 12.19 0.51
N TYR A 53 -4.43 11.53 -0.11
CA TYR A 53 -4.57 11.05 -1.50
C TYR A 53 -5.41 9.77 -1.61
N LYS A 54 -5.32 8.88 -0.62
CA LYS A 54 -6.03 7.59 -0.59
C LYS A 54 -7.52 7.74 -0.27
N ASN A 55 -7.87 8.73 0.55
CA ASN A 55 -9.26 9.03 0.89
C ASN A 55 -10.12 9.22 -0.37
N ASN A 56 -9.61 9.86 -1.42
CA ASN A 56 -10.37 10.04 -2.67
C ASN A 56 -10.51 8.76 -3.54
N LEU A 57 -9.60 7.79 -3.43
CA LEU A 57 -9.60 6.56 -4.23
C LEU A 57 -10.32 5.39 -3.56
N MET A 58 -10.27 5.30 -2.22
CA MET A 58 -10.95 4.26 -1.45
C MET A 58 -12.28 4.71 -0.82
N GLN A 59 -12.54 6.01 -0.60
CA GLN A 59 -13.88 6.43 -0.10
C GLN A 59 -14.98 6.32 -1.15
N LYS A 60 -14.65 6.30 -2.44
CA LYS A 60 -15.69 6.27 -3.49
C LYS A 60 -16.38 4.90 -3.58
N ASN A 61 -15.68 3.83 -3.24
CA ASN A 61 -16.18 2.45 -3.31
C ASN A 61 -15.82 1.76 -1.98
N ASN A 62 -16.78 1.58 -1.08
CA ASN A 62 -16.62 0.98 0.26
C ASN A 62 -16.01 -0.45 0.32
N LYS A 63 -15.50 -1.00 -0.78
CA LYS A 63 -14.90 -2.33 -0.89
C LYS A 63 -13.51 -2.25 -1.53
N TRP A 64 -12.56 -3.00 -0.97
CA TRP A 64 -11.23 -3.17 -1.55
C TRP A 64 -11.30 -3.80 -2.94
N LYS A 65 -10.45 -3.32 -3.85
CA LYS A 65 -10.29 -3.87 -5.20
C LYS A 65 -8.86 -4.31 -5.41
N ASN A 66 -8.68 -5.59 -5.74
CA ASN A 66 -7.39 -6.16 -6.08
C ASN A 66 -6.81 -5.52 -7.37
N GLY A 67 -5.49 -5.39 -7.42
CA GLY A 67 -4.78 -4.71 -8.51
C GLY A 67 -4.82 -3.19 -8.42
N THR A 68 -5.10 -2.64 -7.24
CA THR A 68 -5.01 -1.19 -7.01
C THR A 68 -3.56 -0.73 -7.04
N LYS A 69 -3.30 0.32 -7.84
CA LYS A 69 -1.95 0.89 -8.00
C LYS A 69 -1.69 1.93 -6.92
N PHE A 70 -0.63 1.72 -6.15
CA PHE A 70 -0.16 2.65 -5.13
C PHE A 70 1.22 3.20 -5.50
N TYR A 71 1.38 4.52 -5.36
CA TYR A 71 2.67 5.18 -5.54
C TYR A 71 3.30 5.39 -4.16
N LEU A 72 4.40 4.69 -3.91
CA LEU A 72 5.14 4.75 -2.65
C LEU A 72 6.49 5.43 -2.91
N ASN A 73 7.14 5.89 -1.84
CA ASN A 73 8.51 6.38 -1.93
C ASN A 73 9.49 5.20 -1.84
N ASP A 74 10.75 5.48 -2.16
CA ASP A 74 11.81 4.49 -2.23
C ASP A 74 12.31 4.03 -0.85
N ASP A 75 12.05 4.81 0.20
CA ASP A 75 12.45 4.56 1.59
C ASP A 75 11.46 3.69 2.38
N VAL A 76 10.28 3.43 1.82
CA VAL A 76 9.18 2.73 2.49
C VAL A 76 9.54 1.27 2.78
N THR A 77 9.35 0.88 4.04
CA THR A 77 9.50 -0.52 4.49
C THR A 77 8.24 -1.34 4.21
N VAL A 78 8.39 -2.66 4.24
CA VAL A 78 7.25 -3.59 4.11
C VAL A 78 6.23 -3.38 5.23
N GLU A 79 6.69 -3.14 6.46
CA GLU A 79 5.83 -2.81 7.60
C GLU A 79 5.01 -1.55 7.34
N GLU A 80 5.66 -0.45 6.92
CA GLU A 80 4.97 0.80 6.60
C GLU A 80 3.97 0.63 5.44
N ALA A 81 4.31 -0.18 4.44
CA ALA A 81 3.39 -0.50 3.35
C ALA A 81 2.11 -1.20 3.86
N LYS A 82 2.22 -2.14 4.82
CA LYS A 82 1.04 -2.75 5.47
C LYS A 82 0.19 -1.68 6.14
N LYS A 83 0.82 -0.83 6.96
CA LYS A 83 0.10 0.21 7.69
C LYS A 83 -0.62 1.16 6.71
N ILE A 84 0.02 1.55 5.60
CA ILE A 84 -0.58 2.40 4.57
C ILE A 84 -1.81 1.73 3.95
N ILE A 85 -1.79 0.42 3.75
CA ILE A 85 -2.91 -0.34 3.15
C ILE A 85 -4.09 -0.46 4.13
N TYR A 86 -3.82 -0.78 5.38
CA TYR A 86 -4.84 -1.00 6.41
C TYR A 86 -5.29 0.29 7.12
N GLN A 87 -4.62 1.42 6.88
CA GLN A 87 -4.91 2.76 7.43
C GLN A 87 -4.73 2.90 8.95
N ASN A 88 -4.92 1.82 9.73
CA ASN A 88 -4.76 1.77 11.17
C ASN A 88 -3.90 0.56 11.57
N GLU A 89 -3.03 0.72 12.57
CA GLU A 89 -2.23 -0.38 13.12
C GLU A 89 -3.11 -1.48 13.75
N GLN A 90 -4.22 -1.08 14.37
CA GLN A 90 -5.20 -1.99 14.98
C GLN A 90 -6.05 -2.77 13.96
N GLY A 91 -6.05 -2.33 12.69
CA GLY A 91 -6.81 -2.94 11.61
C GLY A 91 -6.05 -3.99 10.82
N ILE A 92 -4.81 -4.31 11.22
CA ILE A 92 -3.95 -5.28 10.55
C ILE A 92 -4.21 -6.67 11.18
N PRO A 93 -4.73 -7.65 10.40
CA PRO A 93 -4.80 -9.03 10.85
C PRO A 93 -3.42 -9.58 11.26
N LYS A 94 -3.42 -10.54 12.19
CA LYS A 94 -2.17 -11.16 12.67
C LYS A 94 -1.50 -11.95 11.53
N ASN A 95 -0.19 -12.12 11.62
CA ASN A 95 0.60 -13.00 10.74
C ASN A 95 0.50 -12.71 9.24
N ILE A 96 0.19 -11.47 8.85
CA ILE A 96 0.20 -11.09 7.45
C ILE A 96 1.63 -10.97 6.93
N ARG A 97 1.89 -11.57 5.78
CA ARG A 97 3.12 -11.40 5.01
C ARG A 97 2.84 -10.70 3.68
N LEU A 98 3.85 -9.96 3.23
CA LEU A 98 3.88 -9.41 1.87
C LEU A 98 4.86 -10.21 1.05
N GLY A 99 4.58 -10.32 -0.23
CA GLY A 99 5.53 -10.94 -1.13
C GLY A 99 5.22 -10.73 -2.59
N CYS A 100 6.12 -11.23 -3.43
CA CYS A 100 6.07 -11.03 -4.86
C CYS A 100 6.61 -12.27 -5.56
N LYS A 101 5.94 -12.73 -6.62
CA LYS A 101 6.29 -13.96 -7.35
C LYS A 101 6.54 -15.19 -6.45
N GLY A 102 5.72 -15.34 -5.40
CA GLY A 102 5.82 -16.44 -4.43
C GLY A 102 6.98 -16.34 -3.44
N ARG A 103 7.71 -15.21 -3.39
CA ARG A 103 8.77 -14.95 -2.40
C ARG A 103 8.25 -14.03 -1.31
N MET A 104 8.42 -14.43 -0.06
CA MET A 104 8.05 -13.64 1.11
C MET A 104 9.07 -12.53 1.35
N MET A 105 8.60 -11.39 1.83
CA MET A 105 9.43 -10.26 2.25
C MET A 105 9.38 -10.12 3.76
N ASP A 106 10.49 -9.71 4.37
CA ASP A 106 10.51 -9.40 5.79
C ASP A 106 10.01 -7.98 6.07
N ASP A 107 9.43 -7.77 7.25
CA ASP A 107 8.76 -6.51 7.60
C ASP A 107 9.73 -5.32 7.66
N LYS A 108 11.00 -5.59 7.99
CA LYS A 108 12.07 -4.60 8.07
C LYS A 108 12.73 -4.32 6.72
N ASP A 109 12.42 -5.10 5.69
CA ASP A 109 13.00 -4.90 4.37
C ASP A 109 12.44 -3.63 3.73
N ASN A 110 13.29 -2.98 2.94
CA ASN A 110 12.86 -1.92 2.06
C ASN A 110 12.06 -2.51 0.89
N LEU A 111 10.84 -2.03 0.67
CA LEU A 111 9.94 -2.57 -0.34
C LEU A 111 10.50 -2.44 -1.76
N ALA A 112 11.14 -1.31 -2.09
CA ALA A 112 11.70 -1.06 -3.41
C ALA A 112 12.87 -2.02 -3.70
N LEU A 113 13.73 -2.27 -2.72
CA LEU A 113 14.83 -3.22 -2.84
C LEU A 113 14.33 -4.67 -2.91
N ALA A 114 13.36 -5.03 -2.08
CA ALA A 114 12.75 -6.36 -2.08
C ALA A 114 12.08 -6.67 -3.43
N VAL A 115 11.31 -5.72 -3.97
CA VAL A 115 10.67 -5.86 -5.30
C VAL A 115 11.73 -5.94 -6.40
N ARG A 116 12.80 -5.14 -6.33
CA ARG A 116 13.90 -5.20 -7.29
C ARG A 116 14.60 -6.57 -7.28
N ALA A 117 14.77 -7.17 -6.11
CA ALA A 117 15.42 -8.47 -5.95
C ALA A 117 14.50 -9.65 -6.36
N PHE A 118 13.25 -9.65 -5.90
CA PHE A 118 12.33 -10.78 -6.07
C PHE A 118 11.54 -10.72 -7.38
N CYS A 119 11.10 -9.53 -7.79
CA CYS A 119 10.20 -9.38 -8.93
C CYS A 119 10.53 -8.15 -9.78
N LYS A 120 11.76 -8.16 -10.31
CA LYS A 120 12.26 -7.17 -11.26
C LYS A 120 11.25 -6.88 -12.38
N ARG A 121 10.85 -5.60 -12.49
CA ARG A 121 9.89 -5.06 -13.48
C ARG A 121 8.46 -5.58 -13.42
N ASP A 122 8.10 -6.40 -12.43
CA ASP A 122 6.73 -6.88 -12.22
C ASP A 122 6.30 -6.65 -10.77
N PRO A 123 5.98 -5.39 -10.38
CA PRO A 123 5.75 -4.99 -9.00
C PRO A 123 4.33 -5.36 -8.52
N LYS A 124 3.98 -6.65 -8.61
CA LYS A 124 2.72 -7.22 -8.12
C LYS A 124 2.94 -7.81 -6.73
N VAL A 125 2.51 -7.07 -5.72
CA VAL A 125 2.67 -7.44 -4.32
C VAL A 125 1.39 -8.13 -3.85
N PHE A 126 1.56 -9.31 -3.28
CA PHE A 126 0.48 -10.09 -2.68
C PHE A 126 0.56 -10.00 -1.16
N ILE A 127 -0.60 -9.99 -0.53
CA ILE A 127 -0.81 -9.96 0.90
C ILE A 127 -1.60 -11.22 1.25
N TRP A 128 -1.07 -12.03 2.14
CA TRP A 128 -1.72 -13.24 2.63
C TRP A 128 -1.36 -13.47 4.10
N GLU A 129 -2.16 -14.30 4.77
CA GLU A 129 -1.92 -14.75 6.13
C GLU A 129 -1.01 -15.98 6.10
N ASP A 130 0.09 -15.94 6.86
CA ASP A 130 1.02 -17.06 6.94
C ASP A 130 0.60 -18.01 8.07
N GLU A 131 -0.22 -19.00 7.74
CA GLU A 131 -0.69 -20.02 8.68
C GLU A 131 0.46 -20.79 9.35
N HIS A 132 1.62 -20.88 8.70
CA HIS A 132 2.77 -21.62 9.23
C HIS A 132 3.52 -20.83 10.31
N ALA A 133 3.31 -19.51 10.38
CA ALA A 133 3.90 -18.67 11.42
C ALA A 133 3.22 -18.85 12.79
N GLU A 134 2.06 -19.51 12.87
CA GLU A 134 1.39 -19.79 14.16
C GLU A 134 2.02 -20.94 14.95
N PHE A 135 2.83 -21.77 14.29
CA PHE A 135 3.40 -22.99 14.87
C PHE A 135 4.88 -22.86 15.27
N VAL A 136 5.45 -21.65 15.22
CA VAL A 136 6.84 -21.33 15.60
C VAL A 136 6.85 -20.42 16.81
#